data_AF-A0A9D1FZP8-F1
#
_entry.id   AF-A0A9D1FZP8-F1
#
_cell.length_a   1.000
_cell.length_b   1.000
_cell.length_c   1.000
_cell.angle_alpha   90.00
_cell.angle_beta   90.00
_cell.angle_gamma   90.00
#
_symmetry.space_group_name_H-M   'P 1'
#
loop_
_entity.id
_entity.type
_entity.pdbx_description
1 polymer ?
#
loop_
_entity_poly.entity_id
_entity_poly.type
_entity_poly.pdbx_seq_one_letter_code
_entity_poly.pdbx_strand_id
1 'polypeptide(L)'
;MEQRTRLAGDIALAQEQALYDASCKRLLSHKIFLAWILKYCLDEYRDCDVETIMEKYIEGNPSVGETGVDPDRSNWQTPEGASIAGMNTEDKLVTEGWVNYDIRFQALAPRDGSLMRIIVNVEAQNRYNPGYPLIKRGIYYASRLISAQHGVEFERSEYGKIKKVCSIWICLNAEAEKRNSITRYALKEEQLVGKNEEAAVNY
;
A
#
# COMPACT_ATOMS: atom_id res chain seq x y z
N MET A 1 -36.89 -30.91 -2.46
CA MET A 1 -35.47 -30.67 -2.78
C MET A 1 -35.38 -29.29 -3.41
N GLU A 2 -34.86 -28.31 -2.68
CA GLU A 2 -34.63 -26.97 -3.24
C GLU A 2 -33.52 -27.05 -4.28
N GLN A 3 -33.84 -26.71 -5.54
CA GLN A 3 -32.83 -26.52 -6.58
C GLN A 3 -32.04 -25.27 -6.24
N ARG A 4 -30.83 -25.46 -5.69
CA ARG A 4 -29.85 -24.39 -5.51
C ARG A 4 -29.49 -23.84 -6.90
N THR A 5 -30.01 -22.66 -7.24
CA THR A 5 -29.76 -21.99 -8.52
C THR A 5 -28.31 -21.53 -8.60
N ARG A 6 -27.73 -21.46 -9.82
CA ARG A 6 -26.35 -20.96 -10.04
C ARG A 6 -26.11 -19.61 -9.37
N LEU A 7 -27.09 -18.71 -9.44
CA LEU A 7 -27.10 -17.41 -8.75
C LEU A 7 -26.93 -17.52 -7.23
N ALA A 8 -27.58 -18.48 -6.56
CA ALA A 8 -27.42 -18.67 -5.12
C ALA A 8 -26.03 -19.22 -4.76
N GLY A 9 -25.43 -20.00 -5.66
CA GLY A 9 -24.03 -20.44 -5.55
C GLY A 9 -23.05 -19.27 -5.72
N ASP A 10 -23.28 -18.42 -6.73
CA ASP A 10 -22.43 -17.26 -7.02
C ASP A 10 -22.49 -16.22 -5.89
N ILE A 11 -23.67 -15.98 -5.31
CA ILE A 11 -23.86 -15.10 -4.14
C ILE A 11 -23.11 -15.65 -2.92
N ALA A 12 -23.24 -16.95 -2.64
CA ALA A 12 -22.55 -17.56 -1.50
C ALA A 12 -21.02 -17.50 -1.65
N LEU A 13 -20.50 -17.77 -2.86
CA LEU A 13 -19.08 -17.65 -3.17
C LEU A 13 -18.59 -16.20 -3.01
N ALA A 14 -19.37 -15.22 -3.46
CA ALA A 14 -19.05 -13.80 -3.30
C ALA A 14 -19.02 -13.38 -1.83
N GLN A 15 -19.96 -13.87 -1.00
CA GLN A 15 -19.98 -13.61 0.43
C GLN A 15 -18.79 -14.24 1.16
N GLU A 16 -18.44 -15.49 0.85
CA GLU A 16 -17.28 -16.16 1.41
C GLU A 16 -15.98 -15.42 1.04
N GLN A 17 -15.87 -15.01 -0.22
CA GLN A 17 -14.73 -14.25 -0.73
C GLN A 17 -14.57 -12.90 -0.02
N ALA A 18 -15.69 -12.20 0.25
CA ALA A 18 -15.69 -10.92 0.96
C ALA A 18 -15.33 -11.06 2.44
N LEU A 19 -15.82 -12.11 3.10
CA LEU A 19 -15.47 -12.40 4.50
C LEU A 19 -13.99 -12.79 4.65
N TYR A 20 -13.46 -13.56 3.70
CA TYR A 20 -12.04 -13.90 3.63
C TYR A 20 -11.19 -12.65 3.47
N ASP A 21 -11.54 -11.79 2.51
CA ASP A 21 -10.87 -10.52 2.23
C ASP A 21 -10.83 -9.61 3.46
N ALA A 22 -11.98 -9.36 4.10
CA ALA A 22 -12.08 -8.54 5.31
C ALA A 22 -11.27 -9.12 6.48
N SER A 23 -11.28 -10.44 6.65
CA SER A 23 -10.53 -11.11 7.72
C SER A 23 -9.01 -11.02 7.49
N CYS A 24 -8.56 -11.16 6.25
CA CYS A 24 -7.15 -10.99 5.88
C CYS A 24 -6.67 -9.56 6.10
N LYS A 25 -7.45 -8.56 5.68
CA LYS A 25 -7.11 -7.14 5.92
C LYS A 25 -7.02 -6.81 7.39
N ARG A 26 -7.99 -7.27 8.19
CA ARG A 26 -7.98 -7.10 9.64
C ARG A 26 -6.76 -7.75 10.29
N LEU A 27 -6.38 -8.96 9.85
CA LEU A 27 -5.16 -9.61 10.36
C LEU A 27 -3.92 -8.77 10.03
N LEU A 28 -3.78 -8.39 8.76
CA LEU A 28 -2.63 -7.64 8.27
C LEU A 28 -2.54 -6.22 8.83
N SER A 29 -3.64 -5.62 9.31
CA SER A 29 -3.63 -4.27 9.89
C SER A 29 -3.04 -4.22 11.30
N HIS A 30 -2.83 -5.36 11.96
CA HIS A 30 -2.12 -5.37 13.24
C HIS A 30 -0.64 -5.05 13.02
N LYS A 31 -0.11 -4.09 13.78
CA LYS A 31 1.28 -3.59 13.64
C LYS A 31 2.33 -4.70 13.67
N ILE A 32 2.12 -5.78 14.41
CA ILE A 32 3.06 -6.91 14.47
C ILE A 32 3.27 -7.56 13.11
N PHE A 33 2.21 -7.76 12.31
CA PHE A 33 2.34 -8.33 10.97
C PHE A 33 2.97 -7.33 10.02
N LEU A 34 2.58 -6.05 10.10
CA LEU A 34 3.22 -4.99 9.32
C LEU A 34 4.72 -4.90 9.62
N ALA A 35 5.13 -5.01 10.88
CA ALA A 35 6.54 -4.99 11.27
C ALA A 35 7.33 -6.16 10.66
N TRP A 36 6.76 -7.36 10.66
CA TRP A 36 7.33 -8.52 9.97
C TRP A 36 7.43 -8.31 8.46
N ILE A 37 6.39 -7.76 7.84
CA ILE A 37 6.38 -7.43 6.41
C ILE A 37 7.50 -6.43 6.09
N LEU A 38 7.60 -5.33 6.85
CA LEU A 38 8.64 -4.33 6.65
C LEU A 38 10.04 -4.93 6.78
N LYS A 39 10.29 -5.71 7.85
CA LYS A 39 11.60 -6.35 8.10
C LYS A 39 12.09 -7.20 6.93
N TYR A 40 11.20 -7.97 6.30
CA TYR A 40 11.57 -8.88 5.22
C TYR A 40 11.46 -8.27 3.82
N CYS A 41 10.63 -7.23 3.64
CA CYS A 41 10.39 -6.65 2.32
C CYS A 41 11.25 -5.41 2.03
N LEU A 42 11.79 -4.73 3.04
CA LEU A 42 12.50 -3.45 2.90
C LEU A 42 13.87 -3.51 3.57
N ASP A 43 14.88 -2.95 2.90
CA ASP A 43 16.27 -3.08 3.34
C ASP A 43 16.56 -2.23 4.58
N GLU A 44 15.84 -1.14 4.73
CA GLU A 44 15.93 -0.22 5.87
C GLU A 44 15.61 -0.85 7.22
N TYR A 45 14.88 -1.97 7.22
CA TYR A 45 14.42 -2.65 8.42
C TYR A 45 15.07 -4.02 8.62
N ARG A 46 15.93 -4.47 7.69
CA ARG A 46 16.47 -5.83 7.66
C ARG A 46 17.14 -6.21 8.98
N ASP A 47 17.92 -5.28 9.54
CA ASP A 47 18.71 -5.48 10.75
C ASP A 47 18.01 -4.98 12.02
N CYS A 48 16.78 -4.45 11.92
CA CYS A 48 16.00 -3.99 13.07
C CYS A 48 15.22 -5.12 13.73
N ASP A 49 15.07 -5.07 15.05
CA ASP A 49 14.17 -5.95 15.77
C ASP A 49 12.70 -5.66 15.42
N VAL A 50 11.89 -6.70 15.31
CA VAL A 50 10.47 -6.57 14.94
C VAL A 50 9.70 -5.71 15.93
N GLU A 51 9.98 -5.85 17.22
CA GLU A 51 9.40 -5.03 18.29
C GLU A 51 9.74 -3.55 18.10
N THR A 52 11.00 -3.25 17.76
CA THR A 52 11.44 -1.87 17.47
C THR A 52 10.70 -1.30 16.25
N ILE A 53 10.56 -2.08 15.17
CA ILE A 53 9.83 -1.65 13.98
C ILE A 53 8.36 -1.34 14.35
N MET A 54 7.72 -2.26 15.09
CA MET A 54 6.33 -2.17 15.50
C MET A 54 6.05 -0.94 16.37
N GLU A 55 6.89 -0.70 17.38
CA GLU A 55 6.64 0.32 18.40
C GLU A 55 7.14 1.71 18.01
N LYS A 56 8.29 1.79 17.32
CA LYS A 56 8.98 3.06 17.06
C LYS A 56 8.86 3.53 15.61
N TYR A 57 8.78 2.61 14.67
CA TYR A 57 8.87 2.96 13.24
C TYR A 57 7.53 2.99 12.53
N ILE A 58 6.52 2.23 12.94
CA ILE A 58 5.17 2.34 12.37
C ILE A 58 4.41 3.50 13.04
N GLU A 59 4.25 4.60 12.31
CA GLU A 59 3.57 5.82 12.76
C GLU A 59 2.04 5.61 12.82
N GLY A 60 1.40 6.14 13.87
CA GLY A 60 -0.07 6.12 14.01
C GLY A 60 -0.69 4.72 14.06
N ASN A 61 -1.99 4.62 13.79
CA ASN A 61 -2.66 3.35 13.50
C ASN A 61 -2.78 3.22 11.97
N PRO A 62 -2.51 2.03 11.39
CA PRO A 62 -2.72 1.81 9.96
C PRO A 62 -4.17 2.07 9.57
N SER A 63 -4.38 2.85 8.50
CA SER A 63 -5.71 3.04 7.94
C SER A 63 -6.09 1.79 7.14
N VAL A 64 -7.26 1.20 7.42
CA VAL A 64 -7.80 0.05 6.71
C VAL A 64 -8.89 0.53 5.75
N GLY A 65 -8.75 0.21 4.46
CA GLY A 65 -9.81 0.45 3.47
C GLY A 65 -10.94 -0.55 3.66
N GLU A 66 -11.91 -0.20 4.49
CA GLU A 66 -13.17 -0.94 4.58
C GLU A 66 -14.01 -0.60 3.35
N THR A 67 -14.15 -1.57 2.43
CA THR A 67 -15.21 -1.71 1.42
C THR A 67 -15.90 -0.41 0.99
N GLY A 68 -15.63 0.04 -0.24
CA GLY A 68 -16.19 1.25 -0.85
C GLY A 68 -17.61 1.57 -0.40
N VAL A 69 -17.70 2.55 0.50
CA VAL A 69 -18.94 3.17 0.93
C VAL A 69 -19.05 4.53 0.24
N ASP A 70 -20.29 4.84 -0.11
CA ASP A 70 -20.73 5.91 -1.00
C ASP A 70 -20.04 7.29 -0.78
N PRO A 71 -19.59 7.99 -1.85
CA PRO A 71 -18.85 9.26 -1.82
C PRO A 71 -19.51 10.44 -1.11
N ASP A 72 -20.82 10.39 -0.90
CA ASP A 72 -21.63 11.57 -0.61
C ASP A 72 -21.66 12.00 0.88
N ARG A 73 -20.79 11.44 1.74
CA ARG A 73 -20.84 11.75 3.18
C ARG A 73 -19.56 12.14 3.91
N SER A 74 -18.40 12.27 3.26
CA SER A 74 -17.14 12.57 4.00
C SER A 74 -16.45 13.89 3.67
N ASN A 75 -16.94 14.68 2.71
CA ASN A 75 -16.42 16.02 2.45
C ASN A 75 -17.49 17.08 2.65
N TRP A 76 -17.87 17.42 3.89
CA TRP A 76 -18.28 18.80 4.17
C TRP A 76 -18.10 19.08 5.67
N GLN A 77 -17.22 20.05 5.96
CA GLN A 77 -16.98 20.73 7.25
C GLN A 77 -16.08 20.02 8.27
N THR A 78 -14.80 20.41 8.25
CA THR A 78 -14.23 20.99 9.48
C THR A 78 -13.96 22.48 9.22
N PRO A 79 -14.63 23.39 9.93
CA PRO A 79 -14.24 24.80 9.99
C PRO A 79 -12.83 24.92 10.56
N GLU A 80 -12.17 26.02 10.18
CA GLU A 80 -10.89 26.54 10.67
C GLU A 80 -10.36 25.95 12.00
N GLY A 81 -9.13 25.42 11.98
CA GLY A 81 -8.31 25.39 13.20
C GLY A 81 -8.06 24.04 13.89
N ALA A 82 -8.32 22.88 13.25
CA ALA A 82 -7.86 21.59 13.78
C ALA A 82 -7.29 20.71 12.65
N SER A 83 -5.98 20.79 12.44
CA SER A 83 -5.24 19.79 11.66
C SER A 83 -5.25 18.48 12.44
N ILE A 84 -6.18 17.59 12.08
CA ILE A 84 -6.09 16.18 12.46
C ILE A 84 -5.57 15.44 11.25
N ALA A 85 -4.30 15.06 11.33
CA ALA A 85 -3.61 14.17 10.40
C ALA A 85 -4.28 12.78 10.41
N GLY A 86 -5.37 12.64 9.67
CA GLY A 86 -5.98 11.36 9.32
C GLY A 86 -5.68 11.08 7.85
N MET A 87 -4.91 10.03 7.58
CA MET A 87 -4.69 9.55 6.22
C MET A 87 -6.02 9.05 5.64
N ASN A 88 -6.62 9.82 4.73
CA ASN A 88 -7.75 9.36 3.94
C ASN A 88 -7.33 8.18 3.03
N THR A 89 -8.16 7.14 3.00
CA THR A 89 -7.99 5.88 2.24
C THR A 89 -8.49 5.97 0.80
N GLU A 90 -9.12 7.09 0.44
CA GLU A 90 -9.71 7.33 -0.87
C GLU A 90 -8.98 8.47 -1.55
N ASP A 91 -8.45 8.21 -2.75
CA ASP A 91 -7.81 9.23 -3.57
C ASP A 91 -8.74 9.58 -4.74
N LYS A 92 -9.26 10.81 -4.75
CA LYS A 92 -10.14 11.37 -5.78
C LYS A 92 -9.36 12.33 -6.68
N LEU A 93 -9.29 12.01 -7.97
CA LEU A 93 -9.14 13.01 -9.03
C LEU A 93 -10.38 12.90 -9.91
N VAL A 94 -11.02 14.03 -10.22
CA VAL A 94 -12.34 14.16 -10.89
C VAL A 94 -12.43 13.36 -12.20
N THR A 95 -11.29 12.98 -12.79
CA THR A 95 -11.19 12.27 -14.06
C THR A 95 -10.68 10.83 -13.97
N GLU A 96 -10.13 10.36 -12.83
CA GLU A 96 -9.36 9.09 -12.76
C GLU A 96 -10.07 7.94 -12.03
N GLY A 97 -11.25 8.20 -11.44
CA GLY A 97 -12.01 7.20 -10.69
C GLY A 97 -11.40 6.86 -9.32
N TRP A 98 -11.97 5.84 -8.68
CA TRP A 98 -11.76 5.50 -7.27
C TRP A 98 -10.69 4.41 -7.10
N VAL A 99 -9.72 4.65 -6.22
CA VAL A 99 -8.78 3.63 -5.75
C VAL A 99 -8.95 3.46 -4.24
N ASN A 100 -9.27 2.24 -3.81
CA ASN A 100 -9.32 1.86 -2.41
C ASN A 100 -8.07 1.06 -2.08
N TYR A 101 -7.29 1.57 -1.14
CA TYR A 101 -6.12 0.88 -0.59
C TYR A 101 -6.54 0.02 0.59
N ASP A 102 -6.07 -1.23 0.64
CA ASP A 102 -6.44 -2.14 1.73
C ASP A 102 -5.86 -1.69 3.07
N ILE A 103 -4.55 -1.42 3.13
CA ILE A 103 -3.87 -0.95 4.34
C ILE A 103 -2.81 0.09 3.97
N ARG A 104 -2.97 1.32 4.45
CA ARG A 104 -2.02 2.43 4.23
C ARG A 104 -1.50 2.97 5.55
N PHE A 105 -0.19 3.18 5.62
CA PHE A 105 0.45 3.78 6.79
C PHE A 105 1.78 4.45 6.44
N GLN A 106 2.30 5.21 7.38
CA GLN A 106 3.64 5.81 7.32
C GLN A 106 4.59 5.02 8.22
N ALA A 107 5.82 4.82 7.75
CA ALA A 107 6.87 4.22 8.53
C ALA A 107 8.14 5.09 8.52
N LEU A 108 8.81 5.19 9.66
CA LEU A 108 10.10 5.85 9.77
C LEU A 108 11.20 4.81 9.58
N ALA A 109 12.19 5.12 8.74
CA ALA A 109 13.33 4.27 8.44
C ALA A 109 14.60 4.99 8.89
N PRO A 110 15.47 4.35 9.69
CA PRO A 110 16.78 4.89 9.98
C PRO A 110 17.65 4.83 8.71
N ARG A 111 18.10 5.98 8.23
CA ARG A 111 19.05 6.09 7.10
C ARG A 111 20.09 7.16 7.38
N ASP A 112 21.35 6.76 7.39
CA ASP A 112 22.53 7.65 7.46
C ASP A 112 22.47 8.67 8.62
N GLY A 113 22.01 8.24 9.80
CA GLY A 113 21.88 9.09 10.99
C GLY A 113 20.63 9.98 11.02
N SER A 114 19.74 9.87 10.03
CA SER A 114 18.46 10.56 9.95
C SER A 114 17.29 9.58 9.87
N LEU A 115 16.06 10.06 10.12
CA LEU A 115 14.84 9.29 9.90
C LEU A 115 14.21 9.71 8.58
N MET A 116 14.00 8.75 7.69
CA MET A 116 13.25 8.93 6.46
C MET A 116 11.84 8.39 6.63
N ARG A 117 10.85 9.14 6.18
CA ARG A 117 9.47 8.66 6.11
C ARG A 117 9.24 7.89 4.82
N ILE A 118 8.62 6.71 4.94
CA ILE A 118 8.18 5.84 3.85
C ILE A 118 6.65 5.75 3.91
N ILE A 119 6.00 5.97 2.77
CA ILE A 119 4.56 5.73 2.62
C ILE A 119 4.38 4.30 2.14
N VAL A 120 3.70 3.47 2.93
CA VAL A 120 3.53 2.05 2.68
C VAL A 120 2.07 1.75 2.37
N ASN A 121 1.85 1.00 1.30
CA ASN A 121 0.58 0.38 0.97
C ASN A 121 0.75 -1.14 0.97
N VAL A 122 -0.13 -1.85 1.70
CA VAL A 122 -0.19 -3.31 1.73
C VAL A 122 -1.54 -3.74 1.19
N GLU A 123 -1.52 -4.57 0.14
CA GLU A 123 -2.70 -5.10 -0.56
C GLU A 123 -2.84 -6.60 -0.31
N ALA A 124 -4.01 -7.02 0.16
CA ALA A 124 -4.34 -8.43 0.36
C ALA A 124 -4.98 -8.98 -0.93
N GLN A 125 -4.16 -9.55 -1.82
CA GLN A 125 -4.64 -10.00 -3.13
C GLN A 125 -5.00 -11.49 -3.10
N ASN A 126 -6.29 -11.79 -3.20
CA ASN A 126 -6.72 -13.19 -3.21
C ASN A 126 -6.28 -13.93 -4.49
N ARG A 127 -6.54 -13.37 -5.68
CA ARG A 127 -6.20 -14.00 -6.97
C ARG A 127 -4.92 -13.41 -7.54
N TYR A 128 -3.89 -14.23 -7.75
CA TYR A 128 -2.63 -13.78 -8.36
C TYR A 128 -2.82 -13.23 -9.79
N ASN A 129 -3.72 -13.84 -10.57
CA ASN A 129 -4.09 -13.37 -11.91
C ASN A 129 -5.59 -13.00 -11.94
N PRO A 130 -5.94 -11.74 -11.64
CA PRO A 130 -7.32 -11.25 -11.67
C PRO A 130 -7.84 -10.97 -13.11
N GLY A 131 -7.09 -11.33 -14.16
CA GLY A 131 -7.39 -10.99 -15.55
C GLY A 131 -6.45 -9.94 -16.16
N TYR A 132 -5.41 -9.55 -15.42
CA TYR A 132 -4.35 -8.64 -15.87
C TYR A 132 -3.05 -8.89 -15.07
N PRO A 133 -1.88 -8.44 -15.56
CA PRO A 133 -0.63 -8.56 -14.82
C PRO A 133 -0.68 -7.71 -13.54
N LEU A 134 -0.65 -8.37 -12.37
CA LEU A 134 -0.79 -7.72 -11.07
C LEU A 134 0.23 -6.59 -10.85
N ILE A 135 1.46 -6.78 -11.36
CA ILE A 135 2.52 -5.77 -11.27
C ILE A 135 2.12 -4.43 -11.89
N LYS A 136 1.33 -4.40 -12.98
CA LYS A 136 0.87 -3.15 -13.59
C LYS A 136 -0.04 -2.37 -12.65
N ARG A 137 -0.88 -3.07 -11.89
CA ARG A 137 -1.73 -2.45 -10.86
C ARG A 137 -0.89 -1.97 -9.67
N GLY A 138 0.10 -2.75 -9.24
CA GLY A 138 1.04 -2.33 -8.21
C GLY A 138 1.81 -1.05 -8.58
N ILE A 139 2.29 -0.95 -9.82
CA ILE A 139 2.92 0.28 -10.35
C ILE A 139 1.93 1.44 -10.34
N TYR A 140 0.72 1.24 -10.86
CA TYR A 140 -0.32 2.27 -10.85
C TYR A 140 -0.61 2.80 -9.45
N TYR A 141 -0.74 1.92 -8.45
CA TYR A 141 -1.00 2.30 -7.06
C TYR A 141 0.18 3.05 -6.45
N ALA A 142 1.42 2.60 -6.69
CA ALA A 142 2.60 3.32 -6.26
C ALA A 142 2.68 4.73 -6.89
N SER A 143 2.39 4.86 -8.19
CA SER A 143 2.35 6.16 -8.88
C SER A 143 1.29 7.11 -8.31
N ARG A 144 0.10 6.61 -7.99
CA ARG A 144 -0.96 7.41 -7.34
C ARG A 144 -0.50 7.91 -5.97
N LEU A 145 0.13 7.06 -5.15
CA LEU A 145 0.70 7.46 -3.86
C LEU A 145 1.84 8.48 -3.99
N ILE A 146 2.65 8.42 -5.04
CA ILE A 146 3.67 9.46 -5.33
C ILE A 146 2.97 10.77 -5.68
N SER A 147 1.97 10.73 -6.57
CA SER A 147 1.23 11.93 -6.98
C SER A 147 0.47 12.58 -5.83
N ALA A 148 -0.11 11.78 -4.93
CA ALA A 148 -0.88 12.24 -3.76
C ALA A 148 -0.04 13.00 -2.73
N GLN A 149 1.29 12.98 -2.85
CA GLN A 149 2.18 13.77 -2.00
C GLN A 149 2.22 15.25 -2.40
N HIS A 150 1.80 15.61 -3.62
CA HIS A 150 1.77 17.00 -4.05
C HIS A 150 0.72 17.80 -3.28
N GLY A 151 1.12 18.93 -2.69
CA GLY A 151 0.29 19.74 -1.79
C GLY A 151 0.21 19.20 -0.36
N VAL A 152 0.92 18.12 -0.03
CA VAL A 152 1.00 17.54 1.32
C VAL A 152 2.45 17.46 1.80
N GLU A 153 3.31 16.74 1.07
CA GLU A 153 4.73 16.56 1.40
C GLU A 153 5.64 17.53 0.62
N PHE A 154 5.20 17.98 -0.56
CA PHE A 154 5.95 18.90 -1.41
C PHE A 154 5.00 19.76 -2.25
N GLU A 155 5.47 20.92 -2.71
CA GLU A 155 4.72 21.80 -3.61
C GLU A 155 5.54 22.21 -4.83
N ARG A 156 4.86 22.63 -5.90
CA ARG A 156 5.50 23.18 -7.11
C ARG A 156 6.57 22.21 -7.65
N SER A 157 7.82 22.65 -7.74
CA SER A 157 8.95 21.89 -8.29
C SER A 157 9.85 21.28 -7.21
N GLU A 158 9.39 21.16 -5.96
CA GLU A 158 10.19 20.61 -4.85
C GLU A 158 10.28 19.08 -4.87
N TYR A 159 10.47 18.48 -6.05
CA TYR A 159 10.42 17.03 -6.25
C TYR A 159 11.46 16.25 -5.42
N GLY A 160 12.57 16.88 -5.03
CA GLY A 160 13.54 16.28 -4.10
C GLY A 160 13.00 16.02 -2.69
N LYS A 161 11.81 16.54 -2.35
CA LYS A 161 11.13 16.26 -1.07
C LYS A 161 10.22 15.03 -1.11
N ILE A 162 9.98 14.45 -2.30
CA ILE A 162 9.14 13.27 -2.46
C ILE A 162 9.64 12.16 -1.53
N LYS A 163 8.73 11.63 -0.72
CA LYS A 163 8.97 10.50 0.17
C LYS A 163 8.91 9.20 -0.60
N LYS A 164 9.73 8.25 -0.17
CA LYS A 164 9.74 6.88 -0.70
C LYS A 164 8.35 6.27 -0.55
N VAL A 165 7.88 5.60 -1.61
CA VAL A 165 6.64 4.82 -1.61
C VAL A 165 6.98 3.34 -1.75
N CYS A 166 6.32 2.50 -0.96
CA CYS A 166 6.37 1.05 -1.10
C CYS A 166 4.96 0.48 -1.26
N SER A 167 4.70 -0.25 -2.34
CA SER A 167 3.45 -1.00 -2.53
C SER A 167 3.75 -2.50 -2.45
N ILE A 168 3.19 -3.17 -1.46
CA ILE A 168 3.42 -4.57 -1.13
C ILE A 168 2.13 -5.35 -1.39
N TRP A 169 2.22 -6.40 -2.20
CA TRP A 169 1.06 -7.20 -2.60
C TRP A 169 1.20 -8.62 -2.05
N ILE A 170 0.35 -8.96 -1.08
CA ILE A 170 0.35 -10.27 -0.43
C ILE A 170 -0.63 -11.17 -1.17
N CYS A 171 -0.09 -12.10 -1.96
CA CYS A 171 -0.89 -13.04 -2.75
C CYS A 171 -1.12 -14.35 -2.00
N LEU A 172 -2.32 -14.54 -1.45
CA LEU A 172 -2.62 -15.69 -0.57
C LEU A 172 -2.89 -16.99 -1.34
N ASN A 173 -3.43 -16.90 -2.56
CA ASN A 173 -3.73 -18.06 -3.41
C ASN A 173 -2.97 -18.01 -4.74
N ALA A 174 -1.64 -18.03 -4.65
CA ALA A 174 -0.76 -18.14 -5.82
C ALA A 174 -0.68 -19.58 -6.36
N GLU A 175 -0.36 -19.71 -7.66
CA GLU A 175 -0.01 -20.97 -8.31
C GLU A 175 1.24 -21.60 -7.65
N ALA A 176 1.37 -22.93 -7.69
CA ALA A 176 2.42 -23.66 -6.96
C ALA A 176 3.84 -23.13 -7.23
N GLU A 177 4.12 -22.78 -8.48
CA GLU A 177 5.42 -22.26 -8.96
C GLU A 177 5.77 -20.88 -8.40
N LYS A 178 4.78 -20.13 -7.89
CA LYS A 178 4.91 -18.76 -7.39
C LYS A 178 4.70 -18.65 -5.88
N ARG A 179 4.44 -19.76 -5.19
CA ARG A 179 4.30 -19.79 -3.73
C ARG A 179 5.68 -19.63 -3.08
N ASN A 180 5.69 -19.15 -1.84
CA ASN A 180 6.90 -19.01 -1.02
C ASN A 180 7.99 -18.12 -1.64
N SER A 181 7.59 -17.13 -2.43
CA SER A 181 8.52 -16.18 -3.06
C SER A 181 8.20 -14.73 -2.66
N ILE A 182 9.24 -13.92 -2.51
CA ILE A 182 9.14 -12.46 -2.42
C ILE A 182 9.85 -11.89 -3.65
N THR A 183 9.12 -11.16 -4.49
CA THR A 183 9.68 -10.51 -5.68
C THR A 183 9.63 -8.99 -5.50
N ARG A 184 10.79 -8.33 -5.59
CA ARG A 184 10.90 -6.88 -5.51
C ARG A 184 11.06 -6.28 -6.90
N TYR A 185 10.30 -5.23 -7.18
CA TYR A 185 10.44 -4.38 -8.36
C TYR A 185 10.82 -2.98 -7.88
N ALA A 186 11.85 -2.40 -8.47
CA ALA A 186 12.37 -1.08 -8.12
C ALA A 186 12.86 -0.38 -9.38
N LEU A 187 12.92 0.95 -9.35
CA LEU A 187 13.66 1.70 -10.35
C LEU A 187 15.14 1.38 -10.20
N LYS A 188 15.79 1.13 -11.32
CA LYS A 188 17.22 0.85 -11.37
C LYS A 188 17.80 1.58 -12.56
N GLU A 189 18.82 2.39 -12.31
CA GLU A 189 19.59 3.02 -13.35
C GLU A 189 20.29 1.96 -14.22
N GLU A 190 20.17 2.11 -15.54
CA GLU A 190 20.90 1.31 -16.53
C GLU A 190 21.65 2.25 -17.48
N GLN A 191 22.99 2.21 -17.40
CA GLN A 191 23.85 3.02 -18.26
C GLN A 191 24.05 2.35 -19.61
N LEU A 192 23.40 2.89 -20.66
CA LEU A 192 23.53 2.37 -22.02
C LEU A 192 24.79 2.88 -22.74
N VAL A 193 25.20 4.12 -22.47
CA VAL A 193 26.41 4.75 -23.04
C VAL A 193 26.98 5.76 -22.03
N GLY A 194 28.30 5.78 -21.88
CA GLY A 194 28.99 6.71 -20.99
C GLY A 194 29.27 6.14 -19.60
N LYS A 195 29.57 7.02 -18.64
CA LYS A 195 29.92 6.69 -17.26
C LYS A 195 29.35 7.69 -16.25
N ASN A 196 28.17 8.24 -16.54
CA ASN A 196 27.49 9.06 -15.56
C ASN A 196 26.79 8.14 -14.55
N GLU A 197 26.72 8.54 -13.29
CA GLU A 197 26.00 7.79 -12.24
C GLU A 197 25.15 8.76 -11.45
N GLU A 198 23.86 8.43 -11.28
CA GLU A 198 22.97 9.17 -10.39
C GLU A 198 23.06 8.60 -8.97
N ALA A 199 23.01 9.46 -7.97
CA ALA A 199 23.04 9.01 -6.59
C ALA A 199 21.80 8.17 -6.29
N ALA A 200 21.98 6.95 -5.78
CA ALA A 200 20.90 6.00 -5.46
C ALA A 200 19.89 6.50 -4.38
N VAL A 201 20.06 7.71 -3.85
CA VAL A 201 19.04 8.38 -3.02
C VAL A 201 17.95 9.04 -3.87
N ASN A 202 18.21 9.29 -5.16
CA ASN A 202 17.33 10.02 -6.07
C ASN A 202 16.39 9.10 -6.87
N TYR A 203 16.45 7.77 -6.71
CA TYR A 203 15.55 6.80 -7.35
C TYR A 203 15.29 5.55 -6.51
#